data_AF-A0A935DKX6-F1
#
_entry.id   AF-A0A935DKX6-F1
#
_cell.length_a   1.000
_cell.length_b   1.000
_cell.length_c   1.000
_cell.angle_alpha   90.00
_cell.angle_beta   90.00
_cell.angle_gamma   90.00
#
_symmetry.space_group_name_H-M   'P 1'
#
loop_
_entity.id
_entity.type
_entity.pdbx_description
1 polymer ?
#
loop_
_entity_poly.entity_id
_entity_poly.type
_entity_poly.pdbx_seq_one_letter_code
_entity_poly.pdbx_strand_id
1 'polypeptide(L)'
;MSLSISRLGLLCLSLGLSLAACAPVDDDSYEDVADDELRVAGSYVRVRQDTRRCVSPLCGGLWVSRVNQRTLRCADGSMARECYVAEADYTGLGLSSVEVDAFGERDVILRGRLVAKTYGSFGNLGQLVVQEGWRAVTDAATTATVYEAYNTPRVCVRAPCPTYDANKLNGTTRYALTGVDLDGVADVSRADRRAAASALSAAPGLLVAGAVRTTGESRSLVASQFYLRLSPGVSDAVYCDTDAECTMATRGHDVASTTDCYCALCPSTALNVTSATRFDRNYQRYCSNFRLSCPVARCAAPPPAVCLNHACTAGTR
;
A
#
# COMPACT_ATOMS: atom_id res chain seq x y z
N MET A 1 -90.21 -28.99 16.91
CA MET A 1 -90.18 -30.17 16.01
C MET A 1 -89.38 -29.78 14.77
N SER A 2 -88.38 -30.61 14.41
CA SER A 2 -87.75 -30.78 13.09
C SER A 2 -86.88 -29.63 12.51
N LEU A 3 -85.55 -29.79 12.48
CA LEU A 3 -84.66 -30.26 11.37
C LEU A 3 -84.14 -29.08 10.51
N SER A 4 -82.88 -28.64 10.67
CA SER A 4 -81.62 -29.10 10.02
C SER A 4 -81.54 -28.83 8.50
N ILE A 5 -80.50 -28.08 8.06
CA ILE A 5 -79.49 -28.43 7.03
C ILE A 5 -78.72 -27.20 6.46
N SER A 6 -77.39 -27.24 6.66
CA SER A 6 -76.23 -26.87 5.81
C SER A 6 -76.06 -25.57 5.02
N ARG A 7 -75.00 -24.85 5.41
CA ARG A 7 -73.77 -24.43 4.68
C ARG A 7 -73.87 -23.70 3.32
N LEU A 8 -73.34 -22.47 3.29
CA LEU A 8 -72.29 -21.97 2.36
C LEU A 8 -71.91 -20.55 2.85
N GLY A 9 -70.71 -20.30 3.38
CA GLY A 9 -69.53 -19.93 2.58
C GLY A 9 -69.13 -18.48 2.91
N LEU A 10 -68.50 -18.28 4.07
CA LEU A 10 -68.01 -16.97 4.53
C LEU A 10 -66.50 -16.87 4.22
N LEU A 11 -66.13 -16.17 3.13
CA LEU A 11 -64.75 -15.78 2.87
C LEU A 11 -64.44 -14.51 3.66
N CYS A 12 -63.78 -14.65 4.80
CA CYS A 12 -63.06 -13.57 5.48
C CYS A 12 -61.67 -13.42 4.83
N LEU A 13 -61.49 -12.40 4.00
CA LEU A 13 -60.15 -11.94 3.61
C LEU A 13 -59.56 -11.10 4.77
N SER A 14 -58.79 -11.74 5.63
CA SER A 14 -57.87 -11.07 6.57
C SER A 14 -56.49 -10.98 5.90
N LEU A 15 -56.18 -9.85 5.27
CA LEU A 15 -54.81 -9.54 4.85
C LEU A 15 -54.03 -9.00 6.05
N GLY A 16 -53.04 -9.78 6.47
CA GLY A 16 -52.17 -9.49 7.61
C GLY A 16 -51.24 -8.29 7.37
N LEU A 17 -51.21 -7.40 8.36
CA LEU A 17 -50.14 -6.42 8.55
C LEU A 17 -48.81 -7.16 8.75
N SER A 18 -47.94 -7.10 7.75
CA SER A 18 -46.54 -7.52 7.88
C SER A 18 -45.75 -6.33 8.43
N LEU A 19 -45.38 -6.39 9.71
CA LEU A 19 -44.36 -5.53 10.30
C LEU A 19 -43.02 -5.92 9.67
N ALA A 20 -42.66 -5.25 8.57
CA ALA A 20 -41.30 -5.29 8.05
C ALA A 20 -40.42 -4.47 9.01
N ALA A 21 -39.67 -5.18 9.85
CA ALA A 21 -38.56 -4.61 10.60
C ALA A 21 -37.49 -4.16 9.61
N CYS A 22 -37.34 -2.84 9.42
CA CYS A 22 -36.17 -2.27 8.76
C CYS A 22 -34.97 -2.50 9.68
N ALA A 23 -34.15 -3.50 9.37
CA ALA A 23 -32.77 -3.55 9.83
C ALA A 23 -32.01 -2.36 9.22
N PRO A 24 -31.18 -1.62 9.98
CA PRO A 24 -30.25 -0.68 9.38
C PRO A 24 -29.27 -1.47 8.52
N VAL A 25 -29.32 -1.24 7.21
CA VAL A 25 -28.23 -1.61 6.31
C VAL A 25 -27.13 -0.61 6.61
N ASP A 26 -26.01 -1.07 7.15
CA ASP A 26 -24.79 -0.29 7.27
C ASP A 26 -24.36 0.12 5.85
N ASP A 27 -24.71 1.34 5.49
CA ASP A 27 -24.23 2.03 4.29
C ASP A 27 -22.80 2.47 4.60
N ASP A 28 -21.83 1.57 4.36
CA ASP A 28 -20.41 1.90 4.37
C ASP A 28 -20.17 2.98 3.31
N SER A 29 -20.14 4.22 3.79
CA SER A 29 -19.97 5.46 3.04
C SER A 29 -18.83 5.38 2.04
N TYR A 30 -19.20 5.50 0.76
CA TYR A 30 -18.34 5.70 -0.39
C TYR A 30 -17.87 7.15 -0.49
N GLU A 31 -16.66 7.31 -1.02
CA GLU A 31 -15.91 8.53 -1.40
C GLU A 31 -14.74 8.85 -0.45
N ASP A 32 -13.65 8.08 -0.62
CA ASP A 32 -12.33 8.49 -0.15
C ASP A 32 -11.49 8.79 -1.40
N VAL A 33 -11.39 10.08 -1.72
CA VAL A 33 -10.81 10.59 -2.97
C VAL A 33 -9.29 10.51 -2.90
N ALA A 34 -8.74 9.30 -3.02
CA ALA A 34 -7.31 9.03 -3.21
C ALA A 34 -6.91 9.05 -4.70
N ASP A 35 -7.46 9.99 -5.48
CA ASP A 35 -7.28 10.07 -6.93
C ASP A 35 -5.98 10.79 -7.32
N ASP A 36 -5.46 11.67 -6.46
CA ASP A 36 -4.23 12.44 -6.69
C ASP A 36 -2.95 11.69 -6.23
N GLU A 37 -3.09 10.72 -5.31
CA GLU A 37 -1.95 9.92 -4.86
C GLU A 37 -1.38 9.03 -5.96
N LEU A 38 -2.20 8.53 -6.91
CA LEU A 38 -1.78 7.58 -7.96
C LEU A 38 -0.62 8.07 -8.86
N ARG A 39 -0.39 9.38 -8.98
CA ARG A 39 0.75 9.94 -9.74
C ARG A 39 1.90 10.42 -8.85
N VAL A 40 1.62 10.77 -7.58
CA VAL A 40 2.59 11.41 -6.68
C VAL A 40 3.25 10.41 -5.72
N ALA A 41 2.54 9.35 -5.31
CA ALA A 41 3.02 8.25 -4.47
C ALA A 41 2.54 6.91 -5.08
N GLY A 42 3.42 5.92 -5.25
CA GLY A 42 3.00 4.63 -5.82
C GLY A 42 1.80 4.03 -5.08
N SER A 43 0.87 3.41 -5.80
CA SER A 43 -0.29 2.72 -5.21
C SER A 43 0.01 1.24 -4.97
N TYR A 44 -0.63 0.65 -3.96
CA TYR A 44 -0.58 -0.79 -3.74
C TYR A 44 -1.53 -1.50 -4.72
N VAL A 45 -1.00 -2.44 -5.49
CA VAL A 45 -1.71 -3.15 -6.54
C VAL A 45 -1.52 -4.66 -6.41
N ARG A 46 -2.52 -5.41 -6.85
CA ARG A 46 -2.41 -6.84 -7.17
C ARG A 46 -2.16 -6.98 -8.66
N VAL A 47 -1.46 -8.04 -9.03
CA VAL A 47 -1.20 -8.37 -10.43
C VAL A 47 -1.60 -9.80 -10.73
N ARG A 48 -2.08 -10.02 -11.95
CA ARG A 48 -2.34 -11.36 -12.49
C ARG A 48 -1.89 -11.42 -13.94
N GLN A 49 -1.29 -12.54 -14.34
CA GLN A 49 -0.87 -12.76 -15.72
C GLN A 49 -2.04 -12.65 -16.71
N ASP A 50 -1.82 -11.98 -17.83
CA ASP A 50 -2.71 -12.02 -18.98
C ASP A 50 -2.48 -13.29 -19.79
N THR A 51 -3.43 -14.22 -19.71
CA THR A 51 -3.36 -15.53 -20.39
C THR A 51 -4.04 -15.54 -21.76
N ARG A 52 -4.50 -14.38 -22.24
CA ARG A 52 -5.07 -14.24 -23.58
C ARG A 52 -4.04 -14.59 -24.65
N ARG A 53 -4.48 -15.30 -25.69
CA ARG A 53 -3.63 -15.69 -26.82
C ARG A 53 -3.79 -14.70 -27.97
N CYS A 54 -2.98 -13.64 -27.97
CA CYS A 54 -2.89 -12.70 -29.10
C CYS A 54 -1.46 -12.17 -29.28
N VAL A 55 -1.27 -11.28 -30.25
CA VAL A 55 0.04 -10.70 -30.56
C VAL A 55 0.54 -9.84 -29.39
N SER A 56 1.76 -10.11 -28.93
CA SER A 56 2.45 -9.22 -27.98
C SER A 56 2.76 -7.88 -28.65
N PRO A 57 2.58 -6.72 -27.98
CA PRO A 57 2.33 -6.53 -26.55
C PRO A 57 0.85 -6.33 -26.17
N LEU A 58 -0.11 -6.67 -27.04
CA LEU A 58 -1.54 -6.53 -26.74
C LEU A 58 -2.08 -7.61 -25.80
N CYS A 59 -1.37 -8.75 -25.72
CA CYS A 59 -1.60 -9.81 -24.76
C CYS A 59 -0.28 -10.31 -24.17
N GLY A 60 -0.40 -11.08 -23.09
CA GLY A 60 0.74 -11.74 -22.43
C GLY A 60 1.40 -10.92 -21.34
N GLY A 61 0.97 -9.66 -21.14
CA GLY A 61 1.37 -8.80 -20.04
C GLY A 61 0.64 -9.12 -18.73
N LEU A 62 0.23 -8.09 -18.00
CA LEU A 62 -0.39 -8.21 -16.67
C LEU A 62 -1.71 -7.42 -16.60
N TRP A 63 -2.63 -7.94 -15.79
CA TRP A 63 -3.80 -7.22 -15.31
C TRP A 63 -3.50 -6.68 -13.92
N VAL A 64 -3.61 -5.36 -13.75
CA VAL A 64 -3.31 -4.65 -12.51
C VAL A 64 -4.59 -4.15 -11.87
N SER A 65 -4.80 -4.44 -10.59
CA SER A 65 -5.93 -3.94 -9.80
C SER A 65 -5.46 -3.26 -8.53
N ARG A 66 -6.14 -2.18 -8.12
CA ARG A 66 -5.76 -1.43 -6.91
C ARG A 66 -6.30 -2.14 -5.67
N VAL A 67 -5.42 -2.41 -4.70
CA VAL A 67 -5.78 -3.09 -3.45
C VAL A 67 -6.84 -2.27 -2.69
N ASN A 68 -7.84 -2.96 -2.12
CA ASN A 68 -8.97 -2.38 -1.36
C ASN A 68 -9.87 -1.42 -2.15
N GLN A 69 -9.75 -1.36 -3.46
CA GLN A 69 -10.38 -0.32 -4.28
C GLN A 69 -11.12 -0.96 -5.46
N ARG A 70 -12.26 -0.38 -5.85
CA ARG A 70 -13.10 -0.93 -6.93
C ARG A 70 -12.53 -0.62 -8.31
N THR A 71 -11.82 0.47 -8.44
CA THR A 71 -11.27 0.97 -9.71
C THR A 71 -9.89 1.56 -9.52
N LEU A 72 -9.16 1.64 -10.62
CA LEU A 72 -7.91 2.38 -10.74
C LEU A 72 -7.86 3.14 -12.07
N ARG A 73 -7.05 4.19 -12.12
CA ARG A 73 -6.80 4.94 -13.35
C ARG A 73 -5.78 4.20 -14.21
N CYS A 74 -6.15 3.88 -15.44
CA CYS A 74 -5.28 3.24 -16.41
C CYS A 74 -4.34 4.25 -17.09
N ALA A 75 -3.34 3.74 -17.81
CA ALA A 75 -2.35 4.56 -18.51
C ALA A 75 -2.96 5.47 -19.60
N ASP A 76 -4.12 5.07 -20.15
CA ASP A 76 -4.93 5.87 -21.09
C ASP A 76 -5.80 6.93 -20.39
N GLY A 77 -5.75 7.01 -19.06
CA GLY A 77 -6.54 7.93 -18.25
C GLY A 77 -7.94 7.45 -17.89
N SER A 78 -8.40 6.32 -18.44
CA SER A 78 -9.71 5.74 -18.10
C SER A 78 -9.73 5.16 -16.68
N MET A 79 -10.93 5.01 -16.10
CA MET A 79 -11.12 4.31 -14.82
C MET A 79 -11.68 2.92 -15.08
N ALA A 80 -11.00 1.88 -14.61
CA ALA A 80 -11.40 0.48 -14.80
C ALA A 80 -11.21 -0.33 -13.51
N ARG A 81 -11.79 -1.54 -13.44
CA ARG A 81 -11.54 -2.47 -12.31
C ARG A 81 -10.12 -3.03 -12.34
N GLU A 82 -9.64 -3.33 -13.54
CA GLU A 82 -8.27 -3.76 -13.81
C GLU A 82 -7.78 -3.01 -15.05
N CYS A 83 -6.49 -2.68 -15.06
CA CYS A 83 -5.82 -2.07 -16.21
C CYS A 83 -4.84 -3.06 -16.80
N TYR A 84 -4.85 -3.18 -18.13
CA TYR A 84 -3.83 -3.95 -18.83
C TYR A 84 -2.52 -3.16 -18.87
N VAL A 85 -1.42 -3.84 -18.52
CA VAL A 85 -0.06 -3.36 -18.79
C VAL A 85 0.66 -4.37 -19.64
N ALA A 86 1.41 -3.87 -20.62
CA ALA A 86 2.20 -4.70 -21.53
C ALA A 86 3.37 -5.37 -20.81
N GLU A 87 3.96 -4.68 -19.83
CA GLU A 87 5.06 -5.20 -19.02
C GLU A 87 5.11 -4.53 -17.64
N ALA A 88 5.89 -5.12 -16.74
CA ALA A 88 6.26 -4.53 -15.46
C ALA A 88 7.78 -4.31 -15.40
N ASP A 89 8.19 -3.15 -14.92
CA ASP A 89 9.57 -2.80 -14.64
C ASP A 89 9.87 -3.07 -13.16
N TYR A 90 10.69 -4.10 -12.91
CA TYR A 90 11.10 -4.51 -11.57
C TYR A 90 12.48 -3.98 -11.17
N THR A 91 13.12 -3.16 -12.00
CA THR A 91 14.50 -2.69 -11.74
C THR A 91 14.61 -1.94 -10.41
N GLY A 92 13.55 -1.24 -9.99
CA GLY A 92 13.47 -0.56 -8.70
C GLY A 92 13.49 -1.49 -7.49
N LEU A 93 13.24 -2.80 -7.64
CA LEU A 93 13.36 -3.74 -6.54
C LEU A 93 14.81 -4.12 -6.23
N GLY A 94 15.75 -3.87 -7.13
CA GLY A 94 17.15 -4.32 -6.99
C GLY A 94 17.30 -5.84 -6.94
N LEU A 95 16.30 -6.58 -7.44
CA LEU A 95 16.28 -8.05 -7.49
C LEU A 95 16.82 -8.53 -8.84
N SER A 96 17.44 -9.70 -8.84
CA SER A 96 17.79 -10.43 -10.07
C SER A 96 16.53 -10.97 -10.77
N SER A 97 16.65 -11.30 -12.06
CA SER A 97 15.51 -11.87 -12.81
C SER A 97 14.98 -13.15 -12.18
N VAL A 98 15.86 -14.01 -11.64
CA VAL A 98 15.46 -15.25 -10.95
C VAL A 98 14.65 -14.97 -9.69
N GLU A 99 15.02 -13.93 -8.94
CA GLU A 99 14.27 -13.51 -7.75
C GLU A 99 12.91 -12.90 -8.11
N VAL A 100 12.82 -12.20 -9.26
CA VAL A 100 11.56 -11.70 -9.82
C VAL A 100 10.68 -12.83 -10.37
N ASP A 101 11.24 -13.88 -10.94
CA ASP A 101 10.45 -15.03 -11.39
C ASP A 101 9.86 -15.79 -10.20
N ALA A 102 10.67 -16.02 -9.16
CA ALA A 102 10.22 -16.61 -7.90
C ALA A 102 9.22 -15.71 -7.15
N PHE A 103 9.21 -14.41 -7.44
CA PHE A 103 8.22 -13.47 -6.91
C PHE A 103 6.81 -13.79 -7.42
N GLY A 104 6.66 -14.18 -8.69
CA GLY A 104 5.38 -14.44 -9.33
C GLY A 104 4.70 -15.77 -8.99
N GLU A 105 5.37 -16.66 -8.25
CA GLU A 105 4.84 -17.99 -7.90
C GLU A 105 3.68 -17.95 -6.88
N ARG A 106 3.53 -16.84 -6.15
CA ARG A 106 2.51 -16.65 -5.11
C ARG A 106 1.72 -15.37 -5.33
N ASP A 107 0.64 -15.20 -4.55
CA ASP A 107 -0.06 -13.92 -4.48
C ASP A 107 0.90 -12.83 -3.99
N VAL A 108 0.92 -11.71 -4.71
CA VAL A 108 1.84 -10.61 -4.46
C VAL A 108 1.10 -9.29 -4.44
N ILE A 109 1.55 -8.42 -3.55
CA ILE A 109 1.15 -7.02 -3.51
C ILE A 109 2.37 -6.20 -3.89
N LEU A 110 2.20 -5.39 -4.94
CA LEU A 110 3.21 -4.48 -5.43
C LEU A 110 2.85 -3.07 -5.04
N ARG A 111 3.83 -2.25 -4.72
CA ARG A 111 3.67 -0.80 -4.71
C ARG A 111 4.31 -0.27 -5.98
N GLY A 112 3.59 0.52 -6.77
CA GLY A 112 4.10 0.99 -8.04
C GLY A 112 3.23 2.03 -8.72
N ARG A 113 3.66 2.44 -9.92
CA ARG A 113 2.99 3.46 -10.74
C ARG A 113 2.64 2.89 -12.11
N LEU A 114 1.47 3.29 -12.63
CA LEU A 114 1.09 3.01 -14.00
C LEU A 114 1.50 4.18 -14.88
N VAL A 115 2.42 3.92 -15.82
CA VAL A 115 2.89 4.92 -16.79
C VAL A 115 2.50 4.51 -18.19
N ALA A 116 2.34 5.48 -19.09
CA ALA A 116 2.11 5.23 -20.50
C ALA A 116 3.46 5.03 -21.20
N LYS A 117 3.60 3.96 -21.97
CA LYS A 117 4.78 3.66 -22.79
C LYS A 117 4.37 3.39 -24.23
N THR A 118 5.14 3.94 -25.17
CA THR A 118 4.88 3.77 -26.61
C THR A 118 5.51 2.48 -27.13
N TYR A 119 4.71 1.63 -27.78
CA TYR A 119 5.11 0.34 -28.34
C TYR A 119 5.01 0.35 -29.88
N GLY A 120 5.89 1.10 -30.55
CA GLY A 120 5.96 1.13 -32.01
C GLY A 120 4.60 1.37 -32.66
N SER A 121 4.20 0.48 -33.58
CA SER A 121 2.91 0.56 -34.28
C SER A 121 1.69 0.21 -33.42
N PHE A 122 1.86 -0.33 -32.21
CA PHE A 122 0.77 -0.68 -31.30
C PHE A 122 0.26 0.50 -30.47
N GLY A 123 0.93 1.67 -30.56
CA GLY A 123 0.54 2.87 -29.82
C GLY A 123 0.97 2.86 -28.36
N ASN A 124 0.24 3.58 -27.52
CA ASN A 124 0.56 3.71 -26.10
C ASN A 124 -0.16 2.63 -25.29
N LEU A 125 0.60 1.85 -24.53
CA LEU A 125 0.08 0.87 -23.57
C LEU A 125 0.59 1.21 -22.17
N GLY A 126 -0.01 0.59 -21.15
CA GLY A 126 0.47 0.73 -19.78
C GLY A 126 1.75 -0.05 -19.53
N GLN A 127 2.62 0.52 -18.70
CA GLN A 127 3.74 -0.16 -18.04
C GLN A 127 3.56 0.02 -16.53
N LEU A 128 3.75 -1.04 -15.75
CA LEU A 128 3.79 -0.97 -14.29
C LEU A 128 5.24 -0.76 -13.83
N VAL A 129 5.57 0.40 -13.28
CA VAL A 129 6.87 0.64 -12.65
C VAL A 129 6.79 0.25 -11.18
N VAL A 130 7.51 -0.80 -10.81
CA VAL A 130 7.44 -1.40 -9.48
C VAL A 130 8.46 -0.76 -8.56
N GLN A 131 7.97 -0.25 -7.43
CA GLN A 131 8.77 0.39 -6.40
C GLN A 131 9.01 -0.53 -5.21
N GLU A 132 8.03 -1.33 -4.80
CA GLU A 132 8.16 -2.27 -3.67
C GLU A 132 7.36 -3.56 -3.92
N GLY A 133 7.78 -4.65 -3.28
CA GLY A 133 7.15 -5.96 -3.44
C GLY A 133 6.94 -6.72 -2.14
N TRP A 134 5.75 -7.28 -2.00
CA TRP A 134 5.28 -8.03 -0.83
C TRP A 134 4.72 -9.37 -1.28
N ARG A 135 5.19 -10.46 -0.68
CA ARG A 135 4.78 -11.82 -1.05
C ARG A 135 3.96 -12.46 0.05
N ALA A 136 2.85 -13.08 -0.33
CA ALA A 136 2.02 -13.86 0.57
C ALA A 136 2.82 -15.00 1.20
N VAL A 137 2.58 -15.23 2.49
CA VAL A 137 3.31 -16.28 3.22
C VAL A 137 2.83 -17.69 2.83
N THR A 138 1.60 -17.80 2.34
CA THR A 138 1.00 -19.04 1.83
C THR A 138 0.33 -18.82 0.48
N ASP A 139 -0.07 -19.93 -0.17
CA ASP A 139 -0.78 -19.90 -1.46
C ASP A 139 -2.30 -19.67 -1.28
N ALA A 140 -2.76 -19.47 -0.03
CA ALA A 140 -4.16 -19.21 0.25
C ALA A 140 -4.55 -17.83 -0.30
N ALA A 141 -5.41 -17.85 -1.33
CA ALA A 141 -6.00 -16.64 -1.87
C ALA A 141 -6.88 -15.95 -0.82
N THR A 142 -6.84 -14.61 -0.80
CA THR A 142 -7.69 -13.81 0.07
C THR A 142 -8.24 -12.60 -0.67
N THR A 143 -9.51 -12.28 -0.43
CA THR A 143 -10.16 -11.03 -0.86
C THR A 143 -10.35 -10.07 0.31
N ALA A 144 -9.76 -10.37 1.48
CA ALA A 144 -9.90 -9.54 2.66
C ALA A 144 -9.25 -8.17 2.46
N THR A 145 -9.68 -7.20 3.27
CA THR A 145 -9.07 -5.87 3.28
C THR A 145 -7.62 -5.98 3.77
N VAL A 146 -6.71 -5.32 3.06
CA VAL A 146 -5.29 -5.33 3.39
C VAL A 146 -4.93 -4.07 4.16
N TYR A 147 -4.21 -4.24 5.27
CA TYR A 147 -3.70 -3.18 6.11
C TYR A 147 -2.19 -3.28 6.20
N GLU A 148 -1.49 -2.15 6.27
CA GLU A 148 -0.14 -2.11 6.83
C GLU A 148 -0.27 -2.02 8.36
N ALA A 149 0.31 -2.97 9.10
CA ALA A 149 0.30 -2.99 10.55
C ALA A 149 1.72 -2.92 11.11
N TYR A 150 1.93 -2.10 12.13
CA TYR A 150 3.20 -1.97 12.84
C TYR A 150 2.99 -1.52 14.28
N ASN A 151 3.96 -1.82 15.14
CA ASN A 151 3.96 -1.40 16.53
C ASN A 151 4.32 0.08 16.61
N THR A 152 3.51 0.82 17.36
CA THR A 152 3.81 2.16 17.82
C THR A 152 3.97 2.11 19.33
N PRO A 153 5.19 2.25 19.87
CA PRO A 153 5.40 2.21 21.30
C PRO A 153 4.70 3.42 21.95
N ARG A 154 3.56 3.16 22.60
CA ARG A 154 2.80 4.15 23.39
C ARG A 154 2.95 3.82 24.87
N VAL A 155 3.13 4.86 25.69
CA VAL A 155 3.14 4.68 27.16
C VAL A 155 1.74 4.26 27.60
N CYS A 156 1.61 3.03 28.12
CA CYS A 156 0.33 2.54 28.61
C CYS A 156 0.17 2.82 30.11
N VAL A 157 -0.83 3.61 30.46
CA VAL A 157 -1.18 3.90 31.85
C VAL A 157 -2.29 2.96 32.36
N ARG A 158 -3.23 2.60 31.48
CA ARG A 158 -4.36 1.70 31.80
C ARG A 158 -4.76 0.91 30.55
N ALA A 159 -4.98 -0.40 30.71
CA ALA A 159 -5.44 -1.28 29.65
C ALA A 159 -6.90 -0.98 29.24
N PRO A 160 -7.30 -1.25 27.98
CA PRO A 160 -6.50 -1.82 26.89
C PRO A 160 -5.46 -0.85 26.30
N CYS A 161 -4.27 -1.38 25.99
CA CYS A 161 -3.17 -0.60 25.44
C CYS A 161 -3.12 -0.76 23.91
N PRO A 162 -3.52 0.25 23.11
CA PRO A 162 -3.36 0.16 21.67
C PRO A 162 -1.88 0.38 21.30
N THR A 163 -1.13 -0.71 21.13
CA THR A 163 0.31 -0.65 20.80
C THR A 163 0.58 -0.84 19.31
N TYR A 164 -0.43 -1.07 18.49
CA TYR A 164 -0.28 -1.22 17.05
C TYR A 164 -1.12 -0.19 16.32
N ASP A 165 -0.60 0.32 15.22
CA ASP A 165 -1.39 1.05 14.23
C ASP A 165 -1.61 0.13 13.02
N ALA A 166 -2.79 0.22 12.42
CA ALA A 166 -3.12 -0.43 11.16
C ALA A 166 -3.73 0.56 10.17
N ASN A 167 -3.04 0.77 9.06
CA ASN A 167 -3.43 1.68 7.99
C ASN A 167 -3.99 0.88 6.83
N LYS A 168 -5.24 1.15 6.43
CA LYS A 168 -5.84 0.50 5.26
C LYS A 168 -5.07 0.91 4.00
N LEU A 169 -4.60 -0.05 3.21
CA LEU A 169 -3.88 0.27 1.98
C LEU A 169 -4.79 0.99 0.99
N ASN A 170 -4.22 2.00 0.30
CA ASN A 170 -4.91 2.88 -0.65
C ASN A 170 -6.18 3.53 -0.07
N GLY A 171 -6.18 3.90 1.20
CA GLY A 171 -7.28 4.61 1.83
C GLY A 171 -6.82 5.38 3.06
N THR A 172 -7.72 6.17 3.64
CA THR A 172 -7.41 7.01 4.81
C THR A 172 -7.75 6.36 6.15
N THR A 173 -8.44 5.22 6.14
CA THR A 173 -8.85 4.51 7.36
C THR A 173 -7.64 4.04 8.16
N ARG A 174 -7.61 4.40 9.44
CA ARG A 174 -6.57 3.99 10.40
C ARG A 174 -7.21 3.44 11.66
N TYR A 175 -6.62 2.38 12.21
CA TYR A 175 -7.04 1.80 13.48
C TYR A 175 -5.87 1.78 14.45
N ALA A 176 -6.15 2.18 15.70
CA ALA A 176 -5.30 1.85 16.83
C ALA A 176 -5.77 0.50 17.41
N LEU A 177 -4.85 -0.46 17.49
CA LEU A 177 -5.11 -1.85 17.80
C LEU A 177 -4.34 -2.29 19.05
N THR A 178 -4.98 -3.14 19.85
CA THR A 178 -4.37 -3.83 20.99
C THR A 178 -3.57 -5.05 20.57
N GLY A 179 -3.76 -5.55 19.35
CA GLY A 179 -3.04 -6.72 18.86
C GLY A 179 -3.21 -6.96 17.36
N VAL A 180 -2.30 -7.77 16.83
CA VAL A 180 -2.37 -8.33 15.48
C VAL A 180 -2.28 -9.84 15.64
N ASP A 181 -3.33 -10.55 15.24
CA ASP A 181 -3.45 -12.00 15.36
C ASP A 181 -3.11 -12.65 14.01
N LEU A 182 -1.98 -13.37 13.97
CA LEU A 182 -1.49 -14.11 12.82
C LEU A 182 -1.68 -15.63 12.97
N ASP A 183 -2.24 -16.10 14.09
CA ASP A 183 -2.31 -17.52 14.41
C ASP A 183 -3.38 -18.24 13.58
N GLY A 184 -4.38 -17.50 13.09
CA GLY A 184 -5.38 -17.99 12.14
C GLY A 184 -4.84 -18.33 10.74
N VAL A 185 -3.61 -17.93 10.40
CA VAL A 185 -2.98 -18.29 9.12
C VAL A 185 -2.31 -19.65 9.26
N ALA A 186 -2.85 -20.65 8.57
CA ALA A 186 -2.33 -22.02 8.53
C ALA A 186 -1.05 -22.13 7.69
N ASP A 187 -0.31 -23.24 7.83
CA ASP A 187 0.85 -23.61 6.99
C ASP A 187 1.99 -22.58 6.91
N VAL A 188 2.12 -21.73 7.93
CA VAL A 188 3.19 -20.75 8.04
C VAL A 188 4.42 -21.36 8.70
N SER A 189 5.59 -21.24 8.05
CA SER A 189 6.85 -21.72 8.60
C SER A 189 7.27 -20.95 9.87
N ARG A 190 8.07 -21.57 10.73
CA ARG A 190 8.63 -20.88 11.92
C ARG A 190 9.50 -19.68 11.54
N ALA A 191 10.20 -19.76 10.41
CA ALA A 191 11.02 -18.66 9.92
C ALA A 191 10.15 -17.46 9.53
N ASP A 192 9.05 -17.70 8.81
CA ASP A 192 8.13 -16.64 8.40
C ASP A 192 7.39 -16.02 9.59
N ARG A 193 7.01 -16.80 10.60
CA ARG A 193 6.42 -16.24 11.85
C ARG A 193 7.40 -15.31 12.56
N ARG A 194 8.70 -15.63 12.58
CA ARG A 194 9.74 -14.75 13.15
C ARG A 194 9.94 -13.50 12.30
N ALA A 195 9.97 -13.63 10.97
CA ALA A 195 10.05 -12.51 10.05
C ALA A 195 8.86 -11.55 10.22
N ALA A 196 7.65 -12.10 10.36
CA ALA A 196 6.44 -11.33 10.62
C ALA A 196 6.47 -10.60 11.96
N ALA A 197 6.91 -11.27 13.03
CA ALA A 197 7.08 -10.63 14.35
C ALA A 197 8.11 -9.49 14.31
N SER A 198 9.20 -9.67 13.55
CA SER A 198 10.20 -8.61 13.34
C SER A 198 9.63 -7.44 12.52
N ALA A 199 8.89 -7.72 11.45
CA ALA A 199 8.27 -6.71 10.60
C ALA A 199 7.20 -5.89 11.35
N LEU A 200 6.50 -6.50 12.30
CA LEU A 200 5.52 -5.79 13.15
C LEU A 200 6.17 -4.83 14.16
N SER A 201 7.49 -4.86 14.38
CA SER A 201 8.11 -4.09 15.46
C SER A 201 8.23 -2.58 15.19
N ALA A 202 8.23 -2.16 13.93
CA ALA A 202 8.32 -0.75 13.51
C ALA A 202 7.81 -0.58 12.07
N ALA A 203 7.59 0.67 11.65
CA ALA A 203 7.30 0.98 10.26
C ALA A 203 8.60 1.01 9.41
N PRO A 204 8.56 0.62 8.11
CA PRO A 204 7.44 0.02 7.39
C PRO A 204 7.10 -1.37 7.94
N GLY A 205 5.79 -1.63 8.09
CA GLY A 205 5.26 -2.73 8.89
C GLY A 205 5.15 -4.06 8.15
N LEU A 206 4.17 -4.86 8.58
CA LEU A 206 3.70 -6.06 7.92
C LEU A 206 2.42 -5.75 7.14
N LEU A 207 2.26 -6.26 5.91
CA LEU A 207 0.95 -6.23 5.26
C LEU A 207 0.10 -7.41 5.73
N VAL A 208 -1.10 -7.12 6.22
CA VAL A 208 -2.02 -8.10 6.80
C VAL A 208 -3.36 -7.99 6.10
N ALA A 209 -3.81 -9.08 5.46
CA ALA A 209 -5.14 -9.17 4.89
C ALA A 209 -6.07 -9.85 5.89
N GLY A 210 -7.10 -9.14 6.32
CA GLY A 210 -7.96 -9.63 7.39
C GLY A 210 -9.08 -8.66 7.78
N ALA A 211 -9.57 -8.82 8.99
CA ALA A 211 -10.63 -7.99 9.55
C ALA A 211 -10.24 -7.49 10.93
N VAL A 212 -10.54 -6.22 11.20
CA VAL A 212 -10.46 -5.67 12.56
C VAL A 212 -11.66 -6.19 13.36
N ARG A 213 -11.39 -6.84 14.49
CA ARG A 213 -12.40 -7.37 15.41
C ARG A 213 -12.33 -6.59 16.72
N THR A 214 -13.50 -6.27 17.26
CA THR A 214 -13.63 -5.60 18.56
C THR A 214 -14.23 -6.58 19.56
N THR A 215 -13.56 -6.77 20.70
CA THR A 215 -14.02 -7.62 21.80
C THR A 215 -13.88 -6.83 23.10
N GLY A 216 -15.03 -6.42 23.67
CA GLY A 216 -15.03 -5.44 24.76
C GLY A 216 -14.41 -4.12 24.29
N GLU A 217 -13.42 -3.62 25.03
CA GLU A 217 -12.68 -2.40 24.68
C GLU A 217 -11.45 -2.67 23.78
N SER A 218 -11.11 -3.94 23.55
CA SER A 218 -9.94 -4.34 22.74
C SER A 218 -10.28 -4.42 21.25
N ARG A 219 -9.33 -4.03 20.41
CA ARG A 219 -9.41 -4.14 18.94
C ARG A 219 -8.21 -4.88 18.40
N SER A 220 -8.44 -5.98 17.69
CA SER A 220 -7.36 -6.78 17.09
C SER A 220 -7.56 -6.95 15.59
N LEU A 221 -6.48 -6.90 14.82
CA LEU A 221 -6.51 -7.27 13.41
C LEU A 221 -6.30 -8.78 13.29
N VAL A 222 -7.34 -9.51 12.88
CA VAL A 222 -7.31 -10.96 12.71
C VAL A 222 -6.98 -11.29 11.26
N ALA A 223 -5.83 -11.90 11.04
CA ALA A 223 -5.30 -12.20 9.71
C ALA A 223 -5.96 -13.44 9.10
N SER A 224 -6.28 -13.32 7.81
CA SER A 224 -6.56 -14.43 6.90
C SER A 224 -5.34 -14.80 6.05
N GLN A 225 -4.42 -13.84 5.88
CA GLN A 225 -3.16 -13.93 5.16
C GLN A 225 -2.27 -12.76 5.62
N PHE A 226 -0.95 -12.89 5.47
CA PHE A 226 -0.04 -11.76 5.59
C PHE A 226 1.08 -11.85 4.57
N TYR A 227 1.69 -10.71 4.27
CA TYR A 227 2.70 -10.58 3.23
C TYR A 227 3.99 -10.05 3.83
N LEU A 228 5.08 -10.73 3.52
CA LEU A 228 6.42 -10.31 3.92
C LEU A 228 7.03 -9.44 2.84
N ARG A 229 7.70 -8.37 3.26
CA ARG A 229 8.43 -7.48 2.37
C ARG A 229 9.63 -8.22 1.80
N LEU A 230 9.75 -8.25 0.47
CA LEU A 230 10.86 -8.93 -0.19
C LEU A 230 12.00 -7.99 -0.54
N SER A 231 11.69 -6.75 -0.89
CA SER A 231 12.68 -5.72 -1.13
C SER A 231 12.20 -4.40 -0.54
N PRO A 232 13.11 -3.61 0.05
CA PRO A 232 12.78 -2.26 0.44
C PRO A 232 12.52 -1.33 -0.74
N GLY A 233 13.02 -1.71 -1.91
CA GLY A 233 12.74 -1.05 -3.17
C GLY A 233 13.15 0.42 -3.22
N VAL A 234 12.46 1.19 -4.05
CA VAL A 234 12.70 2.63 -4.22
C VAL A 234 11.66 3.42 -3.43
N SER A 235 12.10 4.17 -2.42
CA SER A 235 11.20 5.08 -1.69
C SER A 235 10.78 6.28 -2.54
N ASP A 236 9.63 6.88 -2.22
CA ASP A 236 9.17 8.11 -2.89
C ASP A 236 10.19 9.26 -2.77
N ALA A 237 11.07 9.26 -1.76
CA ALA A 237 12.04 10.32 -1.57
C ALA A 237 13.16 10.31 -2.62
N VAL A 238 13.46 9.13 -3.16
CA VAL A 238 14.53 8.92 -4.14
C VAL A 238 13.98 8.53 -5.51
N TYR A 239 12.68 8.30 -5.66
CA TYR A 239 12.11 7.91 -6.94
C TYR A 239 12.36 8.97 -8.02
N CYS A 240 12.73 8.54 -9.22
CA CYS A 240 12.90 9.36 -10.41
C CYS A 240 12.51 8.62 -11.69
N ASP A 241 12.12 9.39 -12.71
CA ASP A 241 12.01 8.91 -14.09
C ASP A 241 13.20 9.38 -14.95
N THR A 242 13.82 10.52 -14.60
CA THR A 242 14.93 11.12 -15.34
C THR A 242 16.00 11.72 -14.43
N ASP A 243 17.23 11.91 -14.95
CA ASP A 243 18.33 12.53 -14.19
C ASP A 243 17.99 13.96 -13.74
N ALA A 244 17.16 14.67 -14.50
CA ALA A 244 16.74 16.04 -14.20
C ALA A 244 15.88 16.14 -12.93
N GLU A 245 15.29 15.03 -12.49
CA GLU A 245 14.51 14.97 -11.26
C GLU A 245 15.39 14.74 -10.02
N CYS A 246 16.67 14.44 -10.19
CA CYS A 246 17.59 14.12 -9.11
C CYS A 246 18.46 15.31 -8.71
N THR A 247 18.73 15.41 -7.41
CA THR A 247 19.63 16.42 -6.86
C THR A 247 20.39 15.88 -5.66
N MET A 248 21.59 16.42 -5.43
CA MET A 248 22.35 16.16 -4.21
C MET A 248 21.85 17.08 -3.10
N ALA A 249 21.11 16.52 -2.15
CA ALA A 249 20.55 17.24 -1.03
C ALA A 249 21.50 17.27 0.16
N THR A 250 21.56 18.42 0.85
CA THR A 250 22.22 18.55 2.15
C THR A 250 21.36 17.95 3.26
N ARG A 251 20.04 17.96 3.11
CA ARG A 251 19.08 17.37 4.04
C ARG A 251 18.64 16.03 3.47
N GLY A 252 19.10 14.93 4.08
CA GLY A 252 18.88 13.57 3.58
C GLY A 252 17.60 12.90 4.08
N HIS A 253 16.96 13.46 5.11
CA HIS A 253 15.70 12.97 5.65
C HIS A 253 14.84 14.11 6.21
N ASP A 254 13.56 13.82 6.35
CA ASP A 254 12.55 14.76 6.83
C ASP A 254 12.68 15.01 8.34
N VAL A 255 12.22 16.17 8.78
CA VAL A 255 12.21 16.59 10.18
C VAL A 255 10.78 16.98 10.54
N ALA A 256 10.18 16.33 11.52
CA ALA A 256 8.80 16.63 11.94
C ALA A 256 8.75 17.51 13.20
N SER A 257 9.86 17.59 13.93
CA SER A 257 9.96 18.35 15.18
C SER A 257 11.42 18.70 15.52
N THR A 258 11.62 19.46 16.60
CA THR A 258 12.96 19.83 17.08
C THR A 258 13.79 18.64 17.57
N THR A 259 13.15 17.53 17.96
CA THR A 259 13.88 16.32 18.40
C THR A 259 14.53 15.58 17.24
N ASP A 260 14.07 15.84 16.01
CA ASP A 260 14.57 15.19 14.80
C ASP A 260 15.68 16.02 14.14
N CYS A 261 16.05 17.16 14.73
CA CYS A 261 17.09 18.02 14.19
C CYS A 261 18.47 17.35 14.22
N TYR A 262 19.20 17.45 13.11
CA TYR A 262 20.51 16.84 12.92
C TYR A 262 21.49 17.82 12.28
N CYS A 263 22.79 17.56 12.40
CA CYS A 263 23.80 18.35 11.70
C CYS A 263 23.85 17.96 10.23
N ALA A 264 23.50 18.90 9.37
CA ALA A 264 23.49 18.70 7.93
C ALA A 264 24.51 19.62 7.26
N LEU A 265 25.65 19.01 6.91
CA LEU A 265 26.91 19.70 6.64
C LEU A 265 27.17 19.87 5.15
N CYS A 266 27.16 18.76 4.41
CA CYS A 266 27.50 18.71 2.99
C CYS A 266 26.41 17.97 2.23
N PRO A 267 26.16 18.33 0.96
CA PRO A 267 25.30 17.54 0.10
C PRO A 267 25.88 16.14 -0.10
N SER A 268 25.16 15.12 0.34
CA SER A 268 25.63 13.73 0.32
C SER A 268 24.54 12.72 -0.03
N THR A 269 23.28 13.15 -0.06
CA THR A 269 22.14 12.27 -0.31
C THR A 269 21.54 12.62 -1.66
N ALA A 270 21.53 11.69 -2.60
CA ALA A 270 20.78 11.84 -3.85
C ALA A 270 19.29 11.66 -3.54
N LEU A 271 18.49 12.68 -3.82
CA LEU A 271 17.03 12.69 -3.64
C LEU A 271 16.37 13.20 -4.90
N ASN A 272 15.07 12.95 -5.06
CA ASN A 272 14.33 13.76 -6.02
C ASN A 272 14.15 15.19 -5.54
N VAL A 273 14.06 16.12 -6.49
CA VAL A 273 14.00 17.56 -6.24
C VAL A 273 12.83 17.92 -5.32
N THR A 274 11.67 17.27 -5.48
CA THR A 274 10.48 17.49 -4.64
C THR A 274 10.75 17.17 -3.17
N SER A 275 11.38 16.02 -2.90
CA SER A 275 11.67 15.57 -1.54
C SER A 275 12.80 16.37 -0.91
N ALA A 276 13.86 16.68 -1.68
CA ALA A 276 14.92 17.58 -1.24
C ALA A 276 14.37 18.95 -0.80
N THR A 277 13.47 19.54 -1.60
CA THR A 277 12.82 20.82 -1.30
C THR A 277 11.93 20.72 -0.06
N ARG A 278 11.23 19.59 0.14
CA ARG A 278 10.42 19.35 1.34
C ARG A 278 11.30 19.28 2.59
N PHE A 279 12.37 18.49 2.54
CA PHE A 279 13.28 18.30 3.67
C PHE A 279 13.97 19.59 4.07
N ASP A 280 14.42 20.40 3.10
CA ASP A 280 14.99 21.72 3.37
C ASP A 280 13.99 22.63 4.08
N ARG A 281 12.75 22.69 3.60
CA ARG A 281 11.68 23.52 4.21
C ARG A 281 11.37 23.10 5.64
N ASN A 282 11.22 21.80 5.88
CA ASN A 282 10.91 21.26 7.20
C ASN A 282 12.08 21.44 8.16
N TYR A 283 13.31 21.21 7.69
CA TYR A 283 14.51 21.51 8.47
C TYR A 283 14.57 23.00 8.86
N GLN A 284 14.32 23.93 7.92
CA GLN A 284 14.31 25.35 8.26
C GLN A 284 13.20 25.70 9.25
N ARG A 285 12.03 25.07 9.13
CA ARG A 285 10.90 25.28 10.04
C ARG A 285 11.22 24.86 11.48
N TYR A 286 11.83 23.68 11.66
CA TYR A 286 12.02 23.08 12.99
C TYR A 286 13.41 23.32 13.58
N CYS A 287 14.45 23.44 12.76
CA CYS A 287 15.84 23.42 13.21
C CYS A 287 16.58 24.75 13.06
N SER A 288 16.00 25.78 12.42
CA SER A 288 16.68 27.09 12.24
C SER A 288 17.05 27.76 13.56
N ASN A 289 16.22 27.61 14.59
CA ASN A 289 16.45 28.16 15.93
C ASN A 289 17.03 27.12 16.92
N PHE A 290 17.21 25.88 16.49
CA PHE A 290 17.69 24.81 17.34
C PHE A 290 19.22 24.84 17.39
N ARG A 291 19.77 25.03 18.60
CA ARG A 291 21.22 25.14 18.80
C ARG A 291 21.84 23.76 18.87
N LEU A 292 22.29 23.25 17.72
CA LEU A 292 23.19 22.09 17.64
C LEU A 292 24.63 22.58 17.51
N SER A 293 25.53 21.96 18.27
CA SER A 293 26.98 22.14 18.05
C SER A 293 27.38 21.27 16.86
N CYS A 294 27.35 21.85 15.66
CA CYS A 294 27.72 21.15 14.44
C CYS A 294 29.20 21.40 14.09
N PRO A 295 29.95 20.37 13.68
CA PRO A 295 31.32 20.54 13.23
C PRO A 295 31.34 21.36 11.95
N VAL A 296 32.36 22.19 11.78
CA VAL A 296 32.61 22.90 10.52
C VAL A 296 33.28 21.92 9.56
N ALA A 297 32.58 21.51 8.51
CA ALA A 297 33.13 20.65 7.46
C ALA A 297 33.52 21.47 6.23
N ARG A 298 34.62 21.10 5.59
CA ARG A 298 34.94 21.55 4.23
C ARG A 298 34.33 20.54 3.26
N CYS A 299 33.30 20.95 2.53
CA CYS A 299 32.63 20.06 1.59
C CYS A 299 33.42 19.98 0.29
N ALA A 300 33.70 18.74 -0.15
CA ALA A 300 34.03 18.49 -1.55
C ALA A 300 32.76 18.63 -2.40
N ALA A 301 32.91 18.98 -3.67
CA ALA A 301 31.79 18.93 -4.59
C ALA A 301 31.31 17.48 -4.71
N PRO A 302 30.03 17.17 -4.47
CA PRO A 302 29.52 15.82 -4.65
C PRO A 302 29.53 15.45 -6.13
N PRO A 303 29.58 14.14 -6.47
CA PRO A 303 29.28 13.71 -7.83
C PRO A 303 27.85 14.15 -8.23
N PRO A 304 27.54 14.20 -9.53
CA PRO A 304 26.18 14.50 -9.98
C PRO A 304 25.20 13.43 -9.47
N ALA A 305 23.95 13.84 -9.27
CA ALA A 305 22.86 12.91 -9.02
C ALA A 305 22.29 12.45 -10.36
N VAL A 306 22.14 11.13 -10.53
CA VAL A 306 21.59 10.50 -11.73
C VAL A 306 20.45 9.57 -11.36
N CYS A 307 19.53 9.35 -12.29
CA CYS A 307 18.44 8.41 -12.13
C CYS A 307 18.89 7.04 -12.65
N LEU A 308 19.01 6.07 -11.74
CA LEU A 308 19.37 4.69 -12.06
C LEU A 308 18.34 3.75 -11.46
N ASN A 309 17.72 2.91 -12.29
CA ASN A 309 16.69 1.95 -11.85
C ASN A 309 15.58 2.62 -11.03
N HIS A 310 15.10 3.77 -11.51
CA HIS A 310 14.12 4.62 -10.84
C HIS A 310 14.55 5.22 -9.49
N ALA A 311 15.81 5.11 -9.09
CA ALA A 311 16.33 5.71 -7.87
C ALA A 311 17.39 6.78 -8.17
N CYS A 312 17.24 7.95 -7.55
CA CYS A 312 18.28 8.96 -7.52
C CYS A 312 19.49 8.42 -6.76
N THR A 313 20.62 8.37 -7.46
CA THR A 313 21.90 7.91 -6.92
C THR A 313 23.01 8.91 -7.24
N ALA A 314 24.05 8.89 -6.42
CA ALA A 314 25.24 9.71 -6.61
C ALA A 314 26.18 8.98 -7.58
N GLY A 315 26.48 9.56 -8.75
CA GLY A 315 27.39 8.95 -9.70
C GLY A 315 27.25 9.43 -11.14
N THR A 316 28.01 8.80 -12.03
CA THR A 316 27.87 8.93 -13.49
C THR A 316 27.31 7.62 -14.04
N ARG A 317 26.55 7.70 -15.13
CA ARG A 317 26.09 6.50 -15.86
C ARG A 317 27.25 5.72 -16.47
#